data_AF-A0A2J8UEC8-F1
#
_entry.id   AF-A0A2J8UEC8-F1
#
_cell.length_a   1.000
_cell.length_b   1.000
_cell.length_c   1.000
_cell.angle_alpha   90.00
_cell.angle_beta   90.00
_cell.angle_gamma   90.00
#
_symmetry.space_group_name_H-M   'P 1'
#
loop_
_entity.id
_entity.type
_entity.pdbx_description
1 polymer ?
#
loop_
_entity_poly.entity_id
_entity_poly.type
_entity_poly.pdbx_seq_one_letter_code
_entity_poly.pdbx_strand_id
1 'polypeptide(L)'
;MQLITDIPLLDITYEISVEAISTMVVFLSCQLFHKEVLRQSISHKYLMRGPCLPYTSKLVKTLLYNFIRQEKPPPPGAHVFPQQSDGGGLLYGLASGVATGLWTVFTLGGVGSKVAASPELSSPLANQSLLLLLVLANLTDASDAPNPYRQAIMSFKNTQDSSPFPPSIPHAFQINFNSLYTALCEQQTSDQATLLLYTLLHQNSNIRTYMLARTDMENLVLPILEILYHVEERNSHHVYMALIILLILTEDDGFNRSIHEV
;
A
#
# COMPACT_ATOMS: atom_id res chain seq x y z
N MET A 1 -3.77 -15.80 -1.96
CA MET A 1 -4.22 -15.04 -3.16
C MET A 1 -5.73 -15.03 -3.28
N GLN A 2 -6.38 -16.17 -3.59
CA GLN A 2 -7.87 -16.24 -3.71
C GLN A 2 -8.60 -15.70 -2.47
N LEU A 3 -8.13 -16.04 -1.26
CA LEU A 3 -8.69 -15.52 -0.01
C LEU A 3 -8.72 -13.99 0.04
N ILE A 4 -7.70 -13.31 -0.48
CA ILE A 4 -7.60 -11.85 -0.50
C ILE A 4 -8.45 -11.27 -1.65
N THR A 5 -8.50 -11.96 -2.78
CA THR A 5 -9.16 -11.41 -3.99
C THR A 5 -10.65 -11.70 -4.08
N ASP A 6 -11.11 -12.83 -3.54
CA ASP A 6 -12.45 -13.37 -3.79
C ASP A 6 -13.39 -13.17 -2.59
N ILE A 7 -12.85 -12.97 -1.39
CA ILE A 7 -13.66 -12.70 -0.20
C ILE A 7 -14.01 -11.21 -0.15
N PRO A 8 -15.31 -10.86 -0.03
CA PRO A 8 -15.72 -9.48 0.15
C PRO A 8 -15.30 -8.99 1.54
N LEU A 9 -14.87 -7.72 1.62
CA LEU A 9 -14.52 -7.09 2.87
C LEU A 9 -15.80 -6.75 3.66
N LEU A 10 -16.08 -7.56 4.68
CA LEU A 10 -17.14 -7.43 5.67
C LEU A 10 -16.51 -7.46 7.08
N ASP A 11 -17.21 -6.93 8.08
CA ASP A 11 -16.76 -6.91 9.48
C ASP A 11 -16.27 -8.28 9.97
N ILE A 12 -16.99 -9.35 9.61
CA ILE A 12 -16.66 -10.74 9.98
C ILE A 12 -15.39 -11.28 9.29
N THR A 13 -15.05 -10.75 8.12
CA THR A 13 -13.91 -11.18 7.29
C THR A 13 -12.72 -10.24 7.40
N TYR A 14 -12.87 -9.13 8.11
CA TYR A 14 -11.84 -8.10 8.26
C TYR A 14 -10.56 -8.70 8.86
N GLU A 15 -10.68 -9.37 10.00
CA GLU A 15 -9.54 -10.03 10.68
C GLU A 15 -8.88 -11.10 9.80
N ILE A 16 -9.68 -11.89 9.08
CA ILE A 16 -9.17 -12.92 8.16
C ILE A 16 -8.38 -12.25 7.02
N SER A 17 -8.84 -11.11 6.53
CA SER A 17 -8.18 -10.36 5.46
C SER A 17 -6.86 -9.75 5.93
N VAL A 18 -6.84 -9.17 7.14
CA VAL A 18 -5.64 -8.64 7.80
C VAL A 18 -4.61 -9.76 7.99
N GLU A 19 -5.02 -10.90 8.53
CA GLU A 19 -4.13 -12.04 8.77
C GLU A 19 -3.61 -12.63 7.45
N ALA A 20 -4.46 -12.74 6.43
CA ALA A 20 -4.06 -13.24 5.12
C ALA A 20 -2.98 -12.36 4.45
N ILE A 21 -3.15 -11.04 4.53
CA ILE A 21 -2.18 -10.07 3.99
C ILE A 21 -0.90 -10.11 4.81
N SER A 22 -1.01 -10.12 6.14
CA SER A 22 0.12 -10.23 7.07
C SER A 22 0.95 -11.49 6.82
N THR A 23 0.29 -12.64 6.71
CA THR A 23 0.93 -13.92 6.39
C THR A 23 1.68 -13.85 5.06
N MET A 24 1.12 -13.17 4.06
CA MET A 24 1.77 -13.03 2.77
C MET A 24 3.00 -12.12 2.83
N VAL A 25 2.95 -11.03 3.60
CA VAL A 25 4.12 -10.17 3.87
C VAL A 25 5.22 -10.97 4.57
N VAL A 26 4.88 -11.71 5.62
CA VAL A 26 5.83 -12.57 6.35
C VAL A 26 6.41 -13.66 5.44
N PHE A 27 5.61 -14.25 4.57
CA PHE A 27 6.09 -15.23 3.59
C PHE A 27 7.08 -14.62 2.58
N LEU A 28 6.86 -13.38 2.16
CA LEU A 28 7.75 -12.68 1.23
C LEU A 28 9.01 -12.12 1.92
N SER A 29 8.96 -11.85 3.24
CA SER A 29 10.10 -11.33 4.00
C SER A 29 11.25 -12.33 4.11
N CYS A 30 11.03 -13.63 3.85
CA CYS A 30 12.09 -14.64 3.76
C CYS A 30 13.20 -14.24 2.78
N GLN A 31 12.91 -13.40 1.78
CA GLN A 31 13.90 -12.87 0.84
C GLN A 31 14.94 -11.96 1.51
N LEU A 32 14.60 -11.27 2.59
CA LEU A 32 15.51 -10.35 3.31
C LEU A 32 16.66 -11.08 4.01
N PHE A 33 16.49 -12.36 4.31
CA PHE A 33 17.50 -13.18 5.00
C PHE A 33 18.53 -13.80 4.04
N HIS A 34 18.39 -13.57 2.74
CA HIS A 34 19.28 -14.11 1.72
C HIS A 34 20.09 -12.98 1.09
N LYS A 35 21.41 -13.18 0.99
CA LYS A 35 22.33 -12.19 0.39
C LYS A 35 22.19 -12.08 -1.12
N GLU A 36 21.62 -13.10 -1.76
CA GLU A 36 21.40 -13.16 -3.21
C GLU A 36 19.91 -13.07 -3.53
N VAL A 37 19.60 -12.49 -4.69
CA VAL A 37 18.23 -12.43 -5.20
C VAL A 37 17.74 -13.85 -5.45
N LEU A 38 16.73 -14.26 -4.68
CA LEU A 38 16.11 -15.59 -4.75
C LEU A 38 15.22 -15.80 -5.98
N ARG A 39 15.77 -15.61 -7.19
CA ARG A 39 15.05 -15.81 -8.47
C ARG A 39 14.53 -17.25 -8.65
N GLN A 40 15.14 -18.22 -7.96
CA GLN A 40 14.74 -19.63 -8.04
C GLN A 40 13.84 -20.10 -6.89
N SER A 41 13.53 -19.23 -5.92
CA SER A 41 12.65 -19.61 -4.81
C SER A 41 11.28 -20.06 -5.31
N ILE A 42 10.70 -21.02 -4.59
CA ILE A 42 9.37 -21.55 -4.90
C ILE A 42 8.35 -20.41 -4.87
N SER A 43 8.42 -19.52 -3.87
CA SER A 43 7.58 -18.34 -3.77
C SER A 43 7.66 -17.45 -5.02
N HIS A 44 8.87 -17.08 -5.45
CA HIS A 44 9.07 -16.27 -6.65
C HIS A 44 8.54 -16.97 -7.92
N LYS A 45 8.77 -18.27 -8.07
CA LYS A 45 8.22 -19.04 -9.21
C LYS A 45 6.69 -19.06 -9.21
N TYR A 46 6.05 -19.26 -8.06
CA TYR A 46 4.59 -19.29 -7.97
C TYR A 46 3.96 -17.93 -8.25
N LEU A 47 4.54 -16.84 -7.74
CA LEU A 47 4.03 -15.48 -7.97
C LEU A 47 4.31 -14.98 -9.40
N MET A 48 5.48 -15.27 -9.97
CA MET A 48 5.93 -14.68 -11.24
C MET A 48 5.67 -15.55 -12.48
N ARG A 49 5.56 -16.87 -12.33
CA ARG A 49 5.38 -17.83 -13.45
C ARG A 49 4.27 -18.85 -13.22
N GLY A 50 3.68 -18.85 -12.02
CA GLY A 50 2.82 -19.92 -11.55
C GLY A 50 1.33 -19.66 -11.75
N PRO A 51 0.49 -20.51 -11.13
CA PRO A 51 -0.97 -20.41 -11.20
C PRO A 51 -1.54 -19.14 -10.56
N CYS A 52 -0.70 -18.31 -9.93
CA CYS A 52 -1.11 -17.05 -9.32
C CYS A 52 -1.21 -15.88 -10.33
N LEU A 53 -0.64 -16.01 -11.54
CA LEU A 53 -0.64 -14.95 -12.56
C LEU A 53 -2.04 -14.41 -12.94
N PRO A 54 -3.10 -15.23 -13.08
CA PRO A 54 -4.44 -14.73 -13.36
C PRO A 54 -5.00 -13.82 -12.26
N TYR A 55 -4.50 -13.97 -11.02
CA TYR A 55 -4.95 -13.20 -9.87
C TYR A 55 -4.21 -11.87 -9.72
N THR A 56 -3.14 -11.61 -10.48
CA THR A 56 -2.28 -10.42 -10.33
C THR A 56 -3.08 -9.12 -10.38
N SER A 57 -3.84 -8.86 -11.45
CA SER A 57 -4.59 -7.60 -11.60
C SER A 57 -5.64 -7.46 -10.50
N LYS A 58 -6.31 -8.57 -10.15
CA LYS A 58 -7.33 -8.59 -9.11
C LYS A 58 -6.72 -8.29 -7.75
N LEU A 59 -5.56 -8.86 -7.44
CA LEU A 59 -4.83 -8.61 -6.21
C LEU A 59 -4.37 -7.15 -6.11
N VAL A 60 -3.68 -6.64 -7.13
CA VAL A 60 -3.20 -5.24 -7.14
C VAL A 60 -4.38 -4.28 -6.99
N LYS A 61 -5.48 -4.54 -7.71
CA LYS A 61 -6.74 -3.81 -7.57
C LYS A 61 -7.24 -3.85 -6.13
N THR A 62 -7.42 -5.03 -5.52
CA THR A 62 -7.91 -5.16 -4.14
C THR A 62 -7.01 -4.45 -3.13
N LEU A 63 -5.69 -4.56 -3.24
CA LEU A 63 -4.76 -3.89 -2.32
C LEU A 63 -4.85 -2.36 -2.43
N LEU A 64 -4.97 -1.83 -3.65
CA LEU A 64 -5.22 -0.40 -3.87
C LEU A 64 -6.59 0.02 -3.34
N TYR A 65 -7.64 -0.79 -3.51
CA TYR A 65 -8.95 -0.50 -2.93
C TYR A 65 -8.93 -0.45 -1.40
N ASN A 66 -8.20 -1.37 -0.75
CA ASN A 66 -8.04 -1.35 0.70
C ASN A 66 -7.32 -0.08 1.16
N PHE A 67 -6.28 0.34 0.42
CA PHE A 67 -5.60 1.61 0.66
C PHE A 67 -6.52 2.83 0.48
N ILE A 68 -7.36 2.83 -0.55
CA ILE A 68 -8.30 3.92 -0.83
C ILE A 68 -9.41 4.00 0.23
N ARG A 69 -9.96 2.86 0.65
CA ARG A 69 -11.12 2.82 1.55
C ARG A 69 -10.77 3.12 2.99
N GLN A 70 -9.51 2.90 3.40
CA GLN A 70 -9.04 3.13 4.77
C GLN A 70 -10.00 2.54 5.83
N GLU A 71 -10.51 1.33 5.60
CA GLU A 71 -11.51 0.75 6.50
C GLU A 71 -10.97 0.56 7.92
N LYS A 72 -11.72 1.09 8.88
CA LYS A 72 -11.39 0.97 10.31
C LYS A 72 -11.74 -0.44 10.80
N PRO A 73 -11.02 -0.95 11.81
CA PRO A 73 -11.36 -2.21 12.42
C PRO A 73 -12.79 -2.16 12.98
N PRO A 74 -13.56 -3.26 12.87
CA PRO A 74 -14.91 -3.33 13.42
C PRO A 74 -14.87 -3.15 14.95
N PRO A 75 -15.91 -2.53 15.56
CA PRO A 75 -15.92 -2.28 16.99
C PRO A 75 -15.87 -3.60 17.80
N PRO A 76 -15.15 -3.62 18.95
CA PRO A 76 -15.05 -4.80 19.80
C PRO A 76 -16.42 -5.12 20.40
N GLY A 77 -17.13 -6.06 19.77
CA GLY A 77 -18.53 -6.40 20.09
C GLY A 77 -19.29 -7.00 18.90
N ALA A 78 -18.80 -6.79 17.67
CA ALA A 78 -19.32 -7.43 16.45
C ALA A 78 -18.71 -8.83 16.17
N HIS A 79 -17.94 -9.38 17.11
CA HIS A 79 -17.36 -10.72 16.95
C HIS A 79 -18.44 -11.79 17.15
N VAL A 80 -18.63 -12.63 16.12
CA VAL A 80 -19.60 -13.74 16.08
C VAL A 80 -19.25 -14.89 17.05
N PHE A 81 -18.05 -14.89 17.62
CA PHE A 81 -17.76 -15.78 18.75
C PHE A 81 -18.30 -15.13 20.02
N PRO A 82 -19.35 -15.70 20.65
CA PRO A 82 -19.90 -15.13 21.87
C PRO A 82 -18.79 -15.05 22.92
N GLN A 83 -18.59 -13.85 23.47
CA GLN A 83 -17.99 -13.69 24.79
C GLN A 83 -18.88 -14.46 25.77
N GLN A 84 -18.57 -15.73 26.03
CA GLN A 84 -19.06 -16.38 27.23
C GLN A 84 -18.33 -15.73 28.40
N SER A 85 -19.01 -14.75 28.98
CA SER A 85 -18.84 -14.31 30.35
C SER A 85 -19.22 -15.47 31.28
N ASP A 86 -18.31 -16.43 31.46
CA ASP A 86 -18.13 -17.11 32.75
C ASP A 86 -17.00 -18.12 32.71
N GLY A 87 -16.10 -18.04 33.68
CA GLY A 87 -15.34 -19.20 34.16
C GLY A 87 -14.20 -19.72 33.29
N GLY A 88 -12.99 -19.23 33.57
CA GLY A 88 -11.79 -20.07 33.61
C GLY A 88 -11.25 -20.62 32.28
N GLY A 89 -10.33 -19.87 31.66
CA GLY A 89 -9.55 -20.37 30.53
C GLY A 89 -8.17 -19.73 30.44
N LEU A 90 -7.21 -20.24 31.23
CA LEU A 90 -5.78 -19.91 31.19
C LEU A 90 -5.14 -20.05 29.78
N LEU A 91 -5.87 -20.63 28.82
CA LEU A 91 -5.43 -20.86 27.45
C LEU A 91 -5.72 -19.66 26.50
N TYR A 92 -6.65 -18.75 26.86
CA TYR A 92 -6.93 -17.56 26.04
C TYR A 92 -5.86 -16.46 26.18
N GLY A 93 -5.07 -16.52 27.26
CA GLY A 93 -3.92 -15.65 27.47
C GLY A 93 -2.75 -15.90 26.51
N LEU A 94 -2.69 -17.07 25.85
CA LEU A 94 -1.61 -17.40 24.90
C LEU A 94 -1.99 -17.07 23.45
N ALA A 95 -3.25 -17.21 23.06
CA ALA A 95 -3.72 -16.81 21.73
C ALA A 95 -3.79 -15.28 21.57
N SER A 96 -4.10 -14.55 22.64
CA SER A 96 -4.05 -13.08 22.67
C SER A 96 -2.61 -12.53 22.69
N GLY A 97 -1.66 -13.29 23.26
CA GLY A 97 -0.26 -12.88 23.39
C GLY A 97 0.52 -12.80 22.07
N VAL A 98 0.14 -13.58 21.05
CA VAL A 98 0.82 -13.53 19.74
C VAL A 98 0.34 -12.37 18.86
N ALA A 99 -0.94 -12.00 18.92
CA ALA A 99 -1.49 -10.87 18.18
C ALA A 99 -1.00 -9.52 18.76
N THR A 100 -0.90 -9.41 20.09
CA THR A 100 -0.35 -8.21 20.76
C THR A 100 1.18 -8.16 20.73
N GLY A 101 1.86 -9.31 20.76
CA GLY A 101 3.32 -9.40 20.65
C GLY A 101 3.85 -8.92 19.30
N LEU A 102 3.15 -9.24 18.20
CA LEU A 102 3.52 -8.74 16.86
C LEU A 102 3.28 -7.23 16.72
N TRP A 103 2.20 -6.70 17.30
CA TRP A 103 1.98 -5.25 17.33
C TRP A 103 3.09 -4.54 18.12
N THR A 104 3.52 -5.10 19.25
CA THR A 104 4.58 -4.53 20.09
C THR A 104 5.95 -4.57 19.38
N VAL A 105 6.25 -5.61 18.60
CA VAL A 105 7.50 -5.69 17.83
C VAL A 105 7.51 -4.69 16.66
N PHE A 106 6.36 -4.35 16.08
CA PHE A 106 6.27 -3.35 15.00
C PHE A 106 6.44 -1.90 15.48
N THR A 107 6.34 -1.62 16.79
CA THR A 107 6.64 -0.30 17.37
C THR A 107 8.05 -0.17 17.97
N LEU A 108 8.79 -1.27 18.09
CA LEU A 108 10.06 -1.33 18.82
C LEU A 108 11.30 -1.15 17.93
N GLY A 109 11.24 -0.17 17.02
CA GLY A 109 12.38 0.32 16.24
C GLY A 109 13.02 1.61 16.78
N GLY A 110 12.52 2.17 17.88
CA GLY A 110 12.99 3.46 18.41
C GLY A 110 13.08 3.48 19.93
N VAL A 111 14.22 3.07 20.48
CA VAL A 111 14.58 3.38 21.87
C VAL A 111 14.77 4.90 21.95
N GLY A 112 13.80 5.61 22.51
CA GLY A 112 14.01 6.97 23.05
C GLY A 112 13.09 8.09 22.60
N SER A 113 12.06 7.88 21.78
CA SER A 113 11.09 8.95 21.51
C SER A 113 9.86 8.81 22.40
N LYS A 114 9.56 9.87 23.14
CA LYS A 114 8.30 10.04 23.90
C LYS A 114 7.13 9.62 23.01
N VAL A 115 6.22 8.82 23.57
CA VAL A 115 4.90 8.54 23.00
C VAL A 115 4.14 9.86 22.90
N ALA A 116 4.38 10.61 21.82
CA ALA A 116 3.42 11.56 21.31
C ALA A 116 2.26 10.73 20.77
N ALA A 117 1.05 11.05 21.22
CA ALA A 117 -0.17 10.45 20.71
C ALA A 117 -0.22 10.65 19.19
N SER A 118 0.21 9.64 18.43
CA SER A 118 -0.02 9.55 16.99
C SER A 118 -1.49 9.18 16.78
N PRO A 119 -2.21 9.86 15.88
CA PRO A 119 -3.67 9.92 15.88
C PRO A 119 -4.32 8.55 15.76
N GLU A 120 -5.45 8.39 16.45
CA GLU A 120 -6.30 7.21 16.63
C GLU A 120 -6.97 6.65 15.35
N LEU A 121 -6.27 6.64 14.20
CA LEU A 121 -6.88 6.39 12.88
C LEU A 121 -6.04 5.50 11.94
N SER A 122 -5.10 4.70 12.43
CA SER A 122 -4.38 3.78 11.54
C SER A 122 -5.30 2.62 11.15
N SER A 123 -5.73 2.55 9.89
CA SER A 123 -6.45 1.39 9.34
C SER A 123 -5.44 0.29 9.00
N PRO A 124 -5.24 -0.74 9.86
CA PRO A 124 -4.13 -1.68 9.73
C PRO A 124 -4.18 -2.45 8.42
N LEU A 125 -5.40 -2.78 7.94
CA LEU A 125 -5.60 -3.43 6.65
C LEU A 125 -5.06 -2.59 5.50
N ALA A 126 -5.30 -1.29 5.49
CA ALA A 126 -4.84 -0.38 4.44
C ALA A 126 -3.31 -0.30 4.42
N ASN A 127 -2.69 -0.12 5.58
CA ASN A 127 -1.23 -0.04 5.72
C ASN A 127 -0.55 -1.34 5.31
N GLN A 128 -1.06 -2.49 5.76
CA GLN A 128 -0.52 -3.79 5.38
C GLN A 128 -0.73 -4.09 3.90
N SER A 129 -1.87 -3.70 3.33
CA SER A 129 -2.15 -3.85 1.91
C SER A 129 -1.17 -3.04 1.07
N LEU A 130 -0.88 -1.81 1.50
CA LEU A 130 0.08 -0.91 0.86
C LEU A 130 1.50 -1.48 0.93
N LEU A 131 1.94 -1.93 2.11
CA LEU A 131 3.25 -2.57 2.27
C LEU A 131 3.39 -3.79 1.35
N LEU A 132 2.39 -4.66 1.34
CA LEU A 132 2.38 -5.84 0.49
C LEU A 132 2.45 -5.45 -1.00
N LEU A 133 1.67 -4.43 -1.41
CA LEU A 133 1.68 -3.94 -2.79
C LEU A 133 3.08 -3.45 -3.19
N LEU A 134 3.75 -2.68 -2.31
CA LEU A 134 5.10 -2.18 -2.56
C LEU A 134 6.13 -3.31 -2.63
N VAL A 135 6.03 -4.32 -1.77
CA VAL A 135 6.89 -5.52 -1.84
C VAL A 135 6.67 -6.26 -3.16
N LEU A 136 5.43 -6.46 -3.58
CA LEU A 136 5.08 -7.13 -4.84
C LEU A 136 5.58 -6.35 -6.06
N ALA A 137 5.44 -5.02 -6.06
CA ALA A 137 5.91 -4.14 -7.13
C ALA A 137 7.44 -4.14 -7.29
N ASN A 138 8.16 -4.33 -6.18
CA ASN A 138 9.62 -4.36 -6.13
C ASN A 138 10.22 -5.77 -6.24
N LEU A 139 9.41 -6.80 -6.48
CA LEU A 139 9.94 -8.12 -6.83
C LEU A 139 10.79 -8.00 -8.11
N THR A 140 11.96 -8.66 -8.08
CA THR A 140 12.88 -8.67 -9.21
C THR A 140 12.25 -9.29 -10.46
N ASP A 141 12.70 -8.87 -11.63
CA ASP A 141 12.22 -9.43 -12.88
C ASP A 141 12.67 -10.89 -13.03
N ALA A 142 11.81 -11.69 -13.64
CA ALA A 142 12.19 -13.03 -14.05
C ALA A 142 13.12 -12.92 -15.28
N SER A 143 13.94 -13.94 -15.51
CA SER A 143 14.91 -13.98 -16.64
C SER A 143 14.28 -13.65 -18.01
N ASP A 144 13.00 -13.99 -18.19
CA ASP A 144 12.33 -13.99 -19.48
C ASP A 144 11.05 -13.12 -19.48
N ALA A 145 10.70 -12.50 -18.35
CA ALA A 145 9.49 -11.68 -18.23
C ALA A 145 9.63 -10.64 -17.11
N PRO A 146 9.14 -9.41 -17.32
CA PRO A 146 9.09 -8.38 -16.28
C PRO A 146 8.10 -8.74 -15.17
N ASN A 147 8.23 -8.07 -14.03
CA ASN A 147 7.32 -8.26 -12.89
C ASN A 147 5.84 -7.95 -13.26
N PRO A 148 4.92 -8.93 -13.16
CA PRO A 148 3.52 -8.77 -13.53
C PRO A 148 2.77 -7.81 -12.60
N TYR A 149 3.15 -7.71 -11.33
CA TYR A 149 2.56 -6.74 -10.39
C TYR A 149 2.97 -5.31 -10.74
N ARG A 150 4.24 -5.12 -11.13
CA ARG A 150 4.73 -3.83 -11.62
C ARG A 150 4.05 -3.44 -12.94
N GLN A 151 3.88 -4.38 -13.85
CA GLN A 151 3.11 -4.16 -15.08
C GLN A 151 1.66 -3.76 -14.80
N ALA A 152 1.00 -4.40 -13.82
CA ALA A 152 -0.36 -4.03 -13.42
C ALA A 152 -0.42 -2.59 -12.89
N ILE A 153 0.57 -2.16 -12.09
CA ILE A 153 0.68 -0.77 -11.59
C ILE A 153 0.92 0.24 -12.72
N MET A 154 1.75 -0.11 -13.70
CA MET A 154 2.05 0.75 -14.85
C MET A 154 0.87 0.94 -15.80
N SER A 155 -0.06 -0.02 -15.84
CA SER A 155 -1.03 -0.13 -16.93
C SER A 155 -2.49 0.15 -16.58
N PHE A 156 -2.82 0.29 -15.30
CA PHE A 156 -4.21 0.55 -14.92
C PHE A 156 -4.66 1.95 -15.34
N LYS A 157 -5.96 2.07 -15.61
CA LYS A 157 -6.61 3.28 -16.14
C LYS A 157 -7.68 3.80 -15.20
N ASN A 158 -8.13 5.04 -15.46
CA ASN A 158 -9.27 5.61 -14.76
C ASN A 158 -10.54 4.83 -15.14
N THR A 159 -11.45 4.61 -14.19
CA THR A 159 -12.80 4.11 -14.43
C THR A 159 -13.61 4.94 -15.43
N GLN A 160 -13.27 6.21 -15.61
CA GLN A 160 -13.92 7.10 -16.58
C GLN A 160 -13.36 6.94 -18.01
N ASP A 161 -12.20 6.29 -18.17
CA ASP A 161 -11.63 6.01 -19.49
C ASP A 161 -12.25 4.74 -20.07
N SER A 162 -13.13 4.93 -21.05
CA SER A 162 -13.82 3.85 -21.78
C SER A 162 -12.99 3.25 -22.91
N SER A 163 -11.76 3.73 -23.14
CA SER A 163 -10.91 3.18 -24.18
C SER A 163 -10.57 1.71 -23.89
N PRO A 164 -10.74 0.81 -24.88
CA PRO A 164 -10.46 -0.60 -24.68
C PRO A 164 -8.98 -0.81 -24.36
N PHE A 165 -8.69 -1.80 -23.50
CA PHE A 165 -7.31 -2.19 -23.23
C PHE A 165 -6.71 -2.84 -24.48
N PRO A 166 -5.51 -2.41 -24.92
CA PRO A 166 -4.79 -3.10 -25.98
C PRO A 166 -4.54 -4.56 -25.56
N PRO A 167 -4.68 -5.54 -26.47
CA PRO A 167 -4.46 -6.95 -26.16
C PRO A 167 -3.01 -7.26 -25.74
N SER A 168 -2.08 -6.32 -25.98
CA SER A 168 -0.67 -6.40 -25.61
C SER A 168 -0.38 -6.07 -24.14
N ILE A 169 -1.35 -5.57 -23.37
CA ILE A 169 -1.15 -5.19 -21.97
C ILE A 169 -1.71 -6.31 -21.07
N PRO A 170 -0.86 -7.23 -20.59
CA PRO A 170 -1.29 -8.20 -19.60
C PRO A 170 -1.60 -7.47 -18.28
N HIS A 171 -2.58 -8.00 -17.55
CA HIS A 171 -2.91 -7.57 -16.19
C HIS A 171 -3.49 -6.15 -16.01
N ALA A 172 -4.11 -5.60 -17.05
CA ALA A 172 -4.81 -4.33 -16.98
C ALA A 172 -6.10 -4.36 -16.14
N PHE A 173 -6.40 -3.25 -15.46
CA PHE A 173 -7.65 -3.03 -14.74
C PHE A 173 -7.98 -1.52 -14.65
N GLN A 174 -9.15 -1.19 -14.13
CA GLN A 174 -9.58 0.20 -13.90
C GLN A 174 -9.73 0.50 -12.40
N ILE A 175 -9.42 1.73 -12.01
CA ILE A 175 -9.60 2.27 -10.66
C ILE A 175 -10.06 3.74 -10.72
N ASN A 176 -10.77 4.20 -9.70
CA ASN A 176 -11.19 5.60 -9.63
C ASN A 176 -9.98 6.47 -9.21
N PHE A 177 -9.50 7.31 -10.13
CA PHE A 177 -8.33 8.16 -9.89
C PHE A 177 -8.61 9.26 -8.87
N ASN A 178 -9.85 9.74 -8.78
CA ASN A 178 -10.21 10.75 -7.79
C ASN A 178 -10.08 10.18 -6.37
N SER A 179 -10.67 9.02 -6.11
CA SER A 179 -10.56 8.34 -4.81
C SER A 179 -9.12 7.99 -4.45
N LEU A 180 -8.32 7.55 -5.44
CA LEU A 180 -6.89 7.29 -5.23
C LEU A 180 -6.12 8.56 -4.88
N TYR A 181 -6.39 9.67 -5.58
CA TYR A 181 -5.76 10.96 -5.29
C TYR A 181 -6.08 11.44 -3.88
N THR A 182 -7.35 11.43 -3.48
CA THR A 182 -7.75 11.88 -2.14
C THR A 182 -7.07 11.05 -1.05
N ALA A 183 -7.06 9.72 -1.21
CA ALA A 183 -6.35 8.83 -0.28
C ALA A 183 -4.84 9.10 -0.25
N LEU A 184 -4.21 9.41 -1.39
CA LEU A 184 -2.79 9.78 -1.43
C LEU A 184 -2.52 11.08 -0.70
N CYS A 185 -3.37 12.11 -0.85
CA CYS A 185 -3.22 13.38 -0.13
C CYS A 185 -3.33 13.19 1.39
N GLU A 186 -4.35 12.47 1.84
CA GLU A 186 -4.60 12.23 3.27
C GLU A 186 -3.50 11.40 3.95
N GLN A 187 -2.87 10.49 3.21
CA GLN A 187 -1.90 9.54 3.77
C GLN A 187 -0.43 9.96 3.55
N GLN A 188 -0.14 11.13 2.96
CA GLN A 188 1.23 11.53 2.60
C GLN A 188 2.20 11.65 3.78
N THR A 189 1.72 11.69 5.03
CA THR A 189 2.59 11.70 6.22
C THR A 189 3.34 10.37 6.43
N SER A 190 2.92 9.30 5.75
CA SER A 190 3.49 7.94 5.82
C SER A 190 4.50 7.68 4.70
N ASP A 191 5.69 7.16 5.05
CA ASP A 191 6.74 6.74 4.11
C ASP A 191 6.23 5.85 2.98
N GLN A 192 5.33 4.91 3.30
CA GLN A 192 4.79 3.95 2.33
C GLN A 192 3.89 4.63 1.30
N ALA A 193 3.09 5.61 1.72
CA ALA A 193 2.20 6.35 0.83
C ALA A 193 3.00 7.29 -0.07
N THR A 194 4.07 7.90 0.45
CA THR A 194 5.02 8.68 -0.34
C THR A 194 5.74 7.82 -1.38
N LEU A 195 6.16 6.61 -1.01
CA LEU A 195 6.79 5.67 -1.96
C LEU A 195 5.81 5.20 -3.05
N LEU A 196 4.54 4.97 -2.70
CA LEU A 196 3.51 4.67 -3.69
C LEU A 196 3.30 5.85 -4.63
N LEU A 197 3.19 7.08 -4.12
CA LEU A 197 3.06 8.29 -4.93
C LEU A 197 4.22 8.42 -5.91
N TYR A 198 5.46 8.29 -5.43
CA TYR A 198 6.64 8.27 -6.27
C TYR A 198 6.55 7.21 -7.37
N THR A 199 6.19 5.98 -7.01
CA THR A 199 6.06 4.86 -7.95
C THR A 199 5.02 5.18 -9.03
N LEU A 200 3.87 5.73 -8.65
CA LEU A 200 2.77 6.05 -9.56
C LEU A 200 3.13 7.20 -10.51
N LEU A 201 3.73 8.28 -10.00
CA LEU A 201 4.16 9.42 -10.82
C LEU A 201 5.26 9.02 -11.82
N HIS A 202 6.19 8.16 -11.40
CA HIS A 202 7.30 7.73 -12.25
C HIS A 202 6.88 6.65 -13.27
N GLN A 203 6.03 5.71 -12.90
CA GLN A 203 5.76 4.50 -13.70
C GLN A 203 4.41 4.49 -14.42
N ASN A 204 3.40 5.21 -13.94
CA ASN A 204 2.06 5.22 -14.55
C ASN A 204 1.78 6.59 -15.18
N SER A 205 1.92 6.69 -16.50
CA SER A 205 1.69 7.93 -17.25
C SER A 205 0.25 8.43 -17.12
N ASN A 206 -0.75 7.53 -17.03
CA ASN A 206 -2.15 7.92 -16.93
C ASN A 206 -2.41 8.66 -15.61
N ILE A 207 -1.84 8.17 -14.51
CA ILE A 207 -1.92 8.87 -13.21
C ILE A 207 -1.13 10.15 -13.24
N ARG A 208 0.12 10.14 -13.75
CA ARG A 208 0.94 11.35 -13.81
C ARG A 208 0.19 12.48 -14.53
N THR A 209 -0.35 12.21 -15.72
CA THR A 209 -1.14 13.19 -16.48
C THR A 209 -2.41 13.61 -15.73
N TYR A 210 -3.12 12.67 -15.11
CA TYR A 210 -4.31 13.01 -14.32
C TYR A 210 -3.98 13.92 -13.14
N MET A 211 -2.91 13.64 -12.39
CA MET A 211 -2.51 14.42 -11.21
C MET A 211 -2.05 15.81 -11.59
N LEU A 212 -1.23 15.94 -12.64
CA LEU A 212 -0.75 17.25 -13.12
C LEU A 212 -1.86 18.13 -13.70
N ALA A 213 -2.93 17.54 -14.21
CA ALA A 213 -4.09 18.28 -14.72
C ALA A 213 -5.05 18.78 -13.62
N ARG A 214 -4.82 18.45 -12.34
CA ARG A 214 -5.70 18.86 -11.25
C ARG A 214 -5.44 20.30 -10.83
N THR A 215 -6.49 20.98 -10.40
CA THR A 215 -6.41 22.36 -9.89
C THR A 215 -6.09 22.40 -8.39
N ASP A 216 -6.35 21.33 -7.65
CA ASP A 216 -6.23 21.24 -6.19
C ASP A 216 -4.93 20.53 -5.76
N MET A 217 -3.84 20.75 -6.50
CA MET A 217 -2.53 20.12 -6.23
C MET A 217 -1.90 20.57 -4.91
N GLU A 218 -2.32 21.72 -4.36
CA GLU A 218 -1.94 22.19 -3.02
C GLU A 218 -2.19 21.15 -1.93
N ASN A 219 -3.27 20.37 -2.04
CA ASN A 219 -3.61 19.29 -1.08
C ASN A 219 -2.56 18.19 -1.04
N LEU A 220 -1.80 18.01 -2.13
CA LEU A 220 -0.71 17.05 -2.21
C LEU A 220 0.63 17.69 -1.85
N VAL A 221 0.88 18.91 -2.34
CA VAL A 221 2.14 19.63 -2.15
C VAL A 221 2.35 20.05 -0.70
N LEU A 222 1.29 20.49 0.00
CA LEU A 222 1.40 20.93 1.40
C LEU A 222 1.93 19.83 2.34
N PRO A 223 1.38 18.60 2.37
CA PRO A 223 1.96 17.51 3.14
C PRO A 223 3.42 17.20 2.76
N ILE A 224 3.78 17.32 1.48
CA ILE A 224 5.16 17.07 1.02
C ILE A 224 6.11 18.16 1.54
N LEU A 225 5.70 19.43 1.49
CA LEU A 225 6.45 20.54 2.06
C LEU A 225 6.57 20.42 3.58
N GLU A 226 5.54 19.92 4.27
CA GLU A 226 5.58 19.68 5.71
C GLU A 226 6.65 18.64 6.09
N ILE A 227 6.83 17.59 5.28
CA ILE A 227 7.93 16.62 5.44
C ILE A 227 9.29 17.32 5.31
N LEU A 228 9.42 18.23 4.34
CA LEU A 228 10.66 18.99 4.11
C LEU A 228 10.89 20.11 5.13
N TYR A 229 9.85 20.58 5.80
CA TYR A 229 9.97 21.54 6.88
C TYR A 229 10.49 20.87 8.16
N HIS A 230 10.01 19.66 8.45
CA HIS A 230 10.41 18.88 9.63
C HIS A 230 11.54 17.86 9.35
N VAL A 231 12.54 18.26 8.55
CA VAL A 231 13.62 17.35 8.10
C VAL A 231 14.43 16.75 9.25
N GLU A 232 14.63 17.49 10.34
CA GLU A 232 15.41 17.01 11.50
C GLU A 232 14.71 15.88 12.27
N GLU A 233 13.38 15.79 12.17
CA GLU A 233 12.56 14.78 12.87
C GLU A 233 12.18 13.58 11.98
N ARG A 234 12.45 13.68 10.68
CA ARG A 234 12.05 12.70 9.66
C ARG A 234 13.21 11.82 9.22
N ASN A 235 12.91 10.63 8.70
CA ASN A 235 13.94 9.76 8.18
C ASN A 235 14.51 10.34 6.87
N SER A 236 15.83 10.27 6.72
CA SER A 236 16.55 10.76 5.53
C SER A 236 15.96 10.25 4.21
N HIS A 237 15.56 8.96 4.12
CA HIS A 237 14.97 8.41 2.90
C HIS A 237 13.60 9.02 2.58
N HIS A 238 12.80 9.35 3.60
CA HIS A 238 11.48 9.96 3.42
C HIS A 238 11.62 11.38 2.86
N VAL A 239 12.58 12.13 3.39
CA VAL A 239 12.95 13.47 2.88
C VAL A 239 13.42 13.40 1.43
N TYR A 240 14.29 12.45 1.08
CA TYR A 240 14.74 12.28 -0.31
C TYR A 240 13.58 11.95 -1.27
N MET A 241 12.66 11.06 -0.88
CA MET A 241 11.50 10.75 -1.71
C MET A 241 10.60 11.98 -1.92
N ALA A 242 10.35 12.76 -0.87
CA ALA A 242 9.60 14.01 -0.95
C ALA A 242 10.25 15.01 -1.94
N LEU A 243 11.57 15.18 -1.87
CA LEU A 243 12.32 16.03 -2.81
C LEU A 243 12.19 15.55 -4.26
N ILE A 244 12.33 14.25 -4.50
CA ILE A 244 12.19 13.68 -5.85
C ILE A 244 10.77 13.90 -6.40
N ILE A 245 9.75 13.72 -5.56
CA ILE A 245 8.36 13.97 -5.97
C ILE A 245 8.17 15.44 -6.32
N LEU A 246 8.67 16.38 -5.51
CA LEU A 246 8.59 17.80 -5.85
C LEU A 246 9.31 18.13 -7.15
N LEU A 247 10.48 17.54 -7.40
CA LEU A 247 11.20 17.72 -8.66
C LEU A 247 10.40 17.20 -9.87
N ILE A 248 9.74 16.06 -9.74
CA ILE A 248 8.88 15.50 -10.80
C ILE A 248 7.68 16.42 -11.07
N LEU A 249 7.12 17.02 -10.02
CA LEU A 249 5.99 17.95 -10.14
C LEU A 249 6.40 19.29 -10.76
N THR A 250 7.54 19.87 -10.35
CA THR A 250 8.04 21.16 -10.84
C THR A 250 8.64 21.09 -12.24
N GLU A 251 8.89 19.90 -12.78
CA GLU A 251 9.23 19.73 -14.20
C GLU A 251 8.07 20.09 -15.13
N ASP A 252 6.83 20.06 -14.64
CA ASP A 252 5.65 20.37 -15.45
C ASP A 252 5.37 21.89 -15.51
N ASP A 253 5.35 22.44 -16.72
CA ASP A 253 5.06 23.86 -16.96
C ASP A 253 3.66 24.27 -16.47
N GLY A 254 2.69 23.36 -16.50
CA GLY A 254 1.33 23.59 -16.03
C GLY A 254 1.29 23.76 -14.51
N PHE A 255 1.93 22.85 -13.79
CA PHE A 255 2.12 22.96 -12.34
C PHE A 255 2.75 24.29 -11.94
N ASN A 256 3.84 24.68 -12.61
CA ASN A 256 4.56 25.91 -12.29
C ASN A 256 3.67 27.16 -12.45
N ARG A 257 2.86 27.22 -13.51
CA ARG A 257 1.92 28.33 -13.72
C ARG A 257 0.84 28.37 -12.64
N SER A 258 0.25 27.23 -12.32
CA SER A 258 -0.81 27.16 -11.30
C SER A 258 -0.33 27.59 -9.91
N ILE A 259 0.91 27.27 -9.52
CA ILE A 259 1.47 27.73 -8.23
C ILE A 259 1.79 29.22 -8.26
N HIS A 260 2.19 29.79 -9.40
CA HIS A 260 2.48 31.23 -9.53
C HIS A 260 1.25 32.12 -9.66
N GLU A 261 0.09 31.55 -10.01
CA GLU A 261 -1.20 32.27 -10.13
C GLU A 261 -1.98 32.37 -8.80
N VAL A 262 -1.56 31.64 -7.76
CA VAL A 262 -2.09 31.71 -6.39
C VAL A 262 -1.33 32.77 -5.57
#